data_AF-A0A7D4BEL6-F1
#
_entry.id   AF-A0A7D4BEL6-F1
#
_cell.length_a   1.000
_cell.length_b   1.000
_cell.length_c   1.000
_cell.angle_alpha   90.00
_cell.angle_beta   90.00
_cell.angle_gamma   90.00
#
_symmetry.space_group_name_H-M   'P 1'
#
loop_
_entity.id
_entity.type
_entity.pdbx_description
1 polymer ?
#
loop_
_entity_poly.entity_id
_entity_poly.type
_entity_poly.pdbx_seq_one_letter_code
_entity_poly.pdbx_strand_id
1 'polypeptide(L)' 'MLWIITQNKQSLVNVKEVTVKGKNIEGIIGSASLDEWSKALGKYESKERALEILNEIFTKVEESNGTSVTFTMPKK' A
#
# COMPACT_ATOMS: atom_id res chain seq x y z
N MET A 1 8.86 -6.51 -7.20
CA MET A 1 8.83 -5.16 -6.57
C MET A 1 7.39 -4.68 -6.48
N LEU A 2 6.97 -4.00 -5.40
CA LEU A 2 5.61 -3.44 -5.28
C LEU A 2 5.66 -1.91 -5.32
N TRP A 3 4.97 -1.33 -6.29
CA TRP A 3 4.88 0.10 -6.51
C TRP A 3 3.44 0.57 -6.35
N ILE A 4 3.22 1.54 -5.47
CA ILE A 4 1.88 2.03 -5.14
C ILE A 4 1.76 3.52 -5.44
N ILE A 5 0.72 3.90 -6.19
CA ILE A 5 0.27 5.29 -6.30
C ILE A 5 -0.66 5.59 -5.12
N THR A 6 -0.36 6.64 -4.37
CA THR A 6 -1.16 7.09 -3.23
C THR A 6 -2.56 7.53 -3.66
N GLN A 7 -3.54 7.43 -2.77
CA GLN A 7 -4.94 7.72 -3.05
C GLN A 7 -5.17 9.17 -3.55
N ASN A 8 -4.34 10.11 -3.08
CA ASN A 8 -4.35 11.51 -3.54
C ASN A 8 -3.62 11.73 -4.89
N LYS A 9 -3.02 10.68 -5.47
CA LYS A 9 -2.26 10.66 -6.74
C LYS A 9 -1.02 11.57 -6.77
N GLN A 10 -0.50 11.98 -5.61
CA GLN A 10 0.66 12.88 -5.54
C GLN A 10 1.99 12.13 -5.36
N SER A 11 1.97 10.82 -5.15
CA SER A 11 3.19 10.05 -4.92
C SER A 11 3.09 8.65 -5.52
N LEU A 12 4.20 8.21 -6.11
CA LEU A 12 4.48 6.83 -6.47
C LEU A 12 5.58 6.34 -5.53
N VAL A 13 5.32 5.26 -4.80
CA VAL A 13 6.24 4.74 -3.78
C VAL A 13 6.51 3.27 -3.98
N ASN A 14 7.79 2.89 -3.90
CA ASN A 14 8.19 1.50 -3.77
C ASN A 14 8.03 1.09 -2.31
N VAL A 15 7.16 0.12 -2.05
CA VAL A 15 6.86 -0.33 -0.69
C VAL A 15 7.41 -1.74 -0.46
N LYS A 16 7.93 -1.96 0.74
CA LYS A 16 8.40 -3.26 1.22
C LYS A 16 7.31 -4.01 1.98
N GLU A 17 6.47 -3.26 2.69
CA GLU A 17 5.32 -3.78 3.44
C GLU A 17 4.14 -2.81 3.29
N VAL A 18 2.91 -3.36 3.31
CA VAL A 18 1.66 -2.61 3.35
C VAL A 18 0.87 -3.07 4.56
N THR A 19 0.52 -2.14 5.45
CA THR A 19 -0.13 -2.45 6.72
C THR A 19 -1.38 -1.58 6.93
N VAL A 20 -2.43 -2.18 7.49
CA VAL A 20 -3.69 -1.50 7.81
C VAL A 20 -3.69 -1.07 9.28
N LYS A 21 -3.81 0.24 9.52
CA LYS A 21 -3.96 0.86 10.85
C LYS A 21 -5.34 1.51 10.96
N GLY A 22 -6.30 0.73 11.45
CA GLY A 22 -7.71 1.15 11.51
C GLY A 22 -8.27 1.38 10.11
N LYS A 23 -8.55 2.64 9.76
CA LYS A 23 -9.07 3.05 8.44
C LYS A 23 -7.97 3.47 7.45
N ASN A 24 -6.72 3.52 7.90
CA ASN A 24 -5.59 3.96 7.10
C ASN A 24 -4.81 2.76 6.57
N ILE A 25 -4.27 2.90 5.36
CA ILE A 25 -3.28 1.99 4.80
C ILE A 25 -1.94 2.73 4.72
N GLU A 26 -0.92 2.14 5.31
CA GLU A 26 0.45 2.64 5.31
C GLU A 26 1.37 1.70 4.53
N GLY A 27 2.34 2.28 3.84
CA GLY A 27 3.39 1.56 3.13
C GLY A 27 4.74 1.85 3.78
N ILE A 28 5.48 0.81 4.13
CA ILE A 28 6.84 0.93 4.67
C ILE A 28 7.80 0.95 3.48
N ILE A 29 8.52 2.05 3.31
CA ILE A 29 9.40 2.31 2.15
C ILE A 29 10.83 1.83 2.45
N GLY A 30 11.22 1.85 3.72
CA GLY A 30 12.50 1.31 4.17
C GLY A 30 12.66 1.41 5.67
N SER A 31 13.63 0.67 6.18
CA SER A 31 14.17 0.82 7.51
C SER A 31 15.61 1.31 7.36
N ALA A 32 15.90 2.51 7.86
CA ALA A 32 17.27 2.85 8.23
C ALA A 32 17.46 2.42 9.70
N SER A 33 18.71 2.20 10.12
CA SER A 33 19.13 1.54 11.36
C SER A 33 18.47 2.00 12.67
N LEU A 34 17.70 3.10 12.67
CA LEU A 34 17.02 3.65 13.84
C LEU A 34 15.59 4.17 13.57
N ASP A 35 15.10 4.20 12.33
CA ASP A 35 13.74 4.69 12.00
C ASP A 35 13.11 3.92 10.83
N GLU A 36 11.88 3.47 11.02
CA GLU A 36 11.03 2.90 9.97
C GLU A 36 10.35 4.05 9.21
N TRP A 37 10.66 4.20 7.92
CA TRP A 37 10.03 5.21 7.08
C TRP A 37 8.76 4.67 6.47
N SER A 38 7.63 5.07 7.06
CA SER A 38 6.30 4.77 6.55
C SER A 38 5.70 5.95 5.79
N LYS A 39 4.78 5.66 4.88
CA LYS A 39 4.00 6.64 4.14
C LYS A 39 2.54 6.24 4.12
N ALA A 40 1.65 7.20 4.39
CA ALA A 40 0.22 7.01 4.20
C ALA A 40 -0.08 6.80 2.70
N LEU A 41 -0.65 5.65 2.36
CA LEU A 41 -1.03 5.30 1.00
C LEU A 41 -2.48 5.67 0.70
N GLY A 42 -3.38 5.48 1.66
CA GLY A 42 -4.80 5.79 1.52
C GLY A 42 -5.55 5.74 2.84
N LYS A 43 -6.77 6.29 2.87
CA LYS A 43 -7.68 6.25 4.02
C LYS A 43 -9.09 5.98 3.54
N TYR A 44 -9.76 5.01 4.16
CA TYR A 44 -11.11 4.56 3.78
C TYR A 44 -12.14 4.85 4.86
N GLU A 45 -13.40 4.56 4.57
CA GLU A 45 -14.53 4.82 5.47
C GLU A 45 -14.58 3.87 6.68
N SER A 46 -14.06 2.66 6.52
CA SER A 46 -14.10 1.58 7.50
C SER A 46 -12.79 0.77 7.50
N LYS A 47 -12.58 -0.03 8.56
CA LYS A 47 -11.42 -0.93 8.63
C LYS A 47 -11.58 -2.08 7.65
N GLU A 48 -12.81 -2.55 7.49
CA GLU A 48 -13.23 -3.61 6.57
C GLU A 48 -12.85 -3.22 5.14
N ARG A 49 -13.18 -2.00 4.72
CA ARG A 49 -12.79 -1.50 3.39
C ARG A 49 -11.27 -1.43 3.22
N ALA A 50 -10.55 -0.98 4.25
CA ALA A 50 -9.09 -0.94 4.20
C ALA A 50 -8.47 -2.36 4.07
N LEU A 51 -9.06 -3.36 4.72
CA LEU A 51 -8.65 -4.77 4.60
C LEU A 51 -8.99 -5.37 3.24
N GLU A 52 -10.14 -5.03 2.65
CA GLU A 52 -10.47 -5.42 1.28
C GLU A 52 -9.43 -4.91 0.29
N ILE A 53 -9.02 -3.63 0.40
CA ILE A 53 -7.97 -3.07 -0.45
C ILE A 53 -6.63 -3.77 -0.24
N LEU A 54 -6.28 -4.13 1.00
CA LEU A 54 -5.08 -4.93 1.26
C LEU A 54 -5.15 -6.28 0.53
N ASN A 55 -6.31 -6.93 0.54
CA ASN A 55 -6.53 -8.19 -0.19
C ASN A 55 -6.47 -7.98 -1.71
N GLU A 56 -7.03 -6.90 -2.25
CA GLU A 56 -6.90 -6.53 -3.68
C GLU A 56 -5.42 -6.38 -4.09
N ILE A 57 -4.59 -5.76 -3.24
CA ILE A 57 -3.14 -5.65 -3.46
C ILE A 57 -2.51 -7.04 -3.47
N PHE A 58 -2.85 -7.90 -2.50
CA PHE A 58 -2.34 -9.26 -2.42
C PHE A 58 -2.66 -10.08 -3.68
N THR A 59 -3.92 -10.11 -4.12
CA THR A 59 -4.34 -10.82 -5.34
C THR A 59 -3.54 -10.32 -6.56
N LYS A 60 -3.34 -8.99 -6.68
CA LYS A 60 -2.56 -8.41 -7.77
C LYS A 60 -1.09 -8.81 -7.73
N VAL A 61 -0.53 -9.01 -6.54
CA VAL A 61 0.84 -9.54 -6.38
C VAL A 61 0.90 -10.99 -6.86
N GLU A 62 -0.07 -11.83 -6.50
CA GLU A 62 -0.14 -13.23 -6.94
C GLU A 62 -0.26 -13.36 -8.47
N GLU A 63 -1.12 -12.56 -9.11
CA GLU A 63 -1.31 -12.58 -10.57
C GLU A 63 -0.06 -12.18 -11.36
N SER A 64 0.82 -11.37 -10.78
CA SER A 64 1.95 -10.75 -11.48
C SER A 64 3.17 -11.66 -11.69
N ASN A 65 3.19 -12.87 -11.12
CA ASN A 65 4.33 -13.80 -11.16
C ASN A 65 5.70 -13.17 -10.79
N GLY A 66 5.72 -12.16 -9.92
CA GLY A 66 6.91 -11.77 -9.15
C GLY A 66 7.88 -10.74 -9.74
N THR A 67 7.65 -10.20 -10.94
CA THR A 67 8.60 -9.24 -11.56
C THR A 67 8.42 -7.81 -11.03
N SER A 68 7.28 -7.20 -11.28
CA SER A 68 6.94 -5.86 -10.79
C SER A 68 5.42 -5.69 -10.74
N VAL A 69 4.92 -5.29 -9.59
CA VAL A 69 3.49 -5.06 -9.34
C VAL A 69 3.29 -3.56 -9.20
N THR A 70 2.40 -3.02 -10.00
CA THR A 70 1.93 -1.64 -9.83
C THR A 70 0.48 -1.66 -9.36
N PHE A 71 0.20 -0.92 -8.29
CA PHE A 71 -1.15 -0.76 -7.75
C PHE A 71 -1.47 0.74 -7.60
N THR A 72 -2.70 1.11 -7.91
CA THR A 72 -3.20 2.48 -7.68
C THR A 72 -4.25 2.40 -6.60
N MET A 73 -4.04 3.11 -5.49
CA MET A 73 -5.02 3.14 -4.41
C MET A 73 -6.39 3.64 -4.93
N PRO A 74 -7.47 2.87 -4.72
CA PRO A 74 -8.80 3.30 -5.13
C PRO A 74 -9.23 4.60 -4.46
N LYS A 75 -10.12 5.32 -5.14
CA LYS A 75 -10.78 6.49 -4.55
C LYS A 75 -11.59 6.05 -3.31
N LYS A 76 -11.78 7.00 -2.39
CA LYS A 76 -12.67 6.83 -1.24
C LYS A 76 -14.07 6.48 -1.69
#